data_AF-A0A844ZHB0-F1
#
_entry.id   AF-A0A844ZHB0-F1
#
_cell.length_a   1.000
_cell.length_b   1.000
_cell.length_c   1.000
_cell.angle_alpha   90.00
_cell.angle_beta   90.00
_cell.angle_gamma   90.00
#
_symmetry.space_group_name_H-M   'P 1'
#
loop_
_entity.id
_entity.type
_entity.pdbx_description
1 polymer ?
#
loop_
_entity_poly.entity_id
_entity_poly.type
_entity_poly.pdbx_seq_one_letter_code
_entity_poly.pdbx_strand_id
1 'polypeptide(L)'
;MIIECPACATRYVVPDSAIGVDGRTVRCAKCRHSWFQDGPALELAEGASTAAAPPEQEPEPRPEPKPEPAPPPPAQRAAPPPPAARAPFADETARDEGEPPLGRDDVPPPPIEQVHIPAHDDLPGSAFDAQPPFRRRRNWLKVWTWAAAIFAIFAAALIFAVSYWGLPDWVPVTRPDFAVGEPDLQLDFPIDQQEKREMPSGIEYFAINGTITNIGNVARSVPPVLVVLRDARDRKVFELEVRSPQSSLGPGESVSVTQAVTDVPRSARMAEIGWKAE
;
A
#
# COMPACT_ATOMS: atom_id res chain seq x y z
N MET A 1 3.73 20.77 29.24
CA MET A 1 3.02 19.89 30.20
C MET A 1 3.97 18.89 30.88
N ILE A 2 3.60 18.33 32.05
CA ILE A 2 4.30 17.20 32.69
C ILE A 2 3.46 15.94 32.50
N ILE A 3 4.09 14.85 32.04
CA ILE A 3 3.45 13.54 31.85
C ILE A 3 4.10 12.49 32.75
N GLU A 4 3.34 11.52 33.22
CA GLU A 4 3.82 10.45 34.12
C GLU A 4 3.59 9.08 33.50
N CYS A 5 4.62 8.22 33.53
CA CYS A 5 4.49 6.87 33.01
C CYS A 5 3.64 5.99 33.95
N PRO A 6 2.54 5.37 33.47
CA PRO A 6 1.64 4.59 34.33
C PRO A 6 2.28 3.29 34.86
N ALA A 7 3.33 2.78 34.22
CA ALA A 7 3.98 1.54 34.61
C ALA A 7 5.10 1.70 35.65
N CYS A 8 5.67 2.90 35.81
CA CYS A 8 6.84 3.09 36.69
C CYS A 8 6.91 4.47 37.37
N ALA A 9 5.84 5.27 37.29
CA ALA A 9 5.69 6.58 37.92
C ALA A 9 6.82 7.59 37.60
N THR A 10 7.52 7.40 36.48
CA THR A 10 8.59 8.32 36.06
C THR A 10 7.98 9.52 35.35
N ARG A 11 8.34 10.73 35.78
CA ARG A 11 7.80 12.00 35.28
C ARG A 11 8.71 12.61 34.21
N TYR A 12 8.11 13.13 33.14
CA TYR A 12 8.81 13.80 32.05
C TYR A 12 8.19 15.16 31.78
N VAL A 13 9.04 16.16 31.56
CA VAL A 13 8.62 17.49 31.09
C VAL A 13 8.63 17.47 29.57
N VAL A 14 7.47 17.66 28.94
CA VAL A 14 7.32 17.59 27.48
C VAL A 14 6.65 18.88 26.98
N PRO A 15 7.15 19.51 25.90
CA PRO A 15 6.49 20.64 25.27
C PRO A 15 5.11 20.24 24.74
N ASP A 16 4.11 21.10 24.90
CA ASP A 16 2.74 20.81 24.50
C ASP A 16 2.60 20.57 22.99
N SER A 17 3.45 21.23 22.20
CA SER A 17 3.57 21.03 20.75
C SER A 17 4.06 19.64 20.33
N ALA A 18 4.73 18.89 21.22
CA ALA A 18 5.25 17.55 20.90
C ALA A 18 4.17 16.45 21.01
N ILE A 19 3.12 16.71 21.80
CA ILE A 19 1.94 15.85 21.93
C ILE A 19 0.88 16.28 20.90
N GLY A 20 0.69 17.59 20.71
CA GLY A 20 -0.35 18.13 19.82
C GLY A 20 -1.74 18.05 20.44
N VAL A 21 -2.71 18.74 19.84
CA VAL A 21 -4.09 18.83 20.36
C VAL A 21 -4.87 17.52 20.26
N ASP A 22 -4.57 16.70 19.25
CA ASP A 22 -5.22 15.41 19.02
C ASP A 22 -4.71 14.29 19.94
N GLY A 23 -3.71 14.58 20.79
CA GLY A 23 -3.00 13.58 21.58
C GLY A 23 -2.00 12.75 20.76
N ARG A 24 -1.12 12.02 21.46
CA ARG A 24 -0.08 11.20 20.84
C ARG A 24 0.32 10.01 21.71
N THR A 25 0.65 8.88 21.06
CA THR A 25 1.30 7.75 21.72
C THR A 25 2.74 8.08 22.09
N VAL A 26 3.05 8.01 23.38
CA VAL A 26 4.38 8.25 23.96
C VAL A 26 4.95 6.95 24.54
N ARG A 27 6.28 6.85 24.63
CA ARG A 27 6.98 5.68 25.18
C ARG A 27 7.91 6.11 26.30
N CYS A 28 7.84 5.41 27.44
CA CYS A 28 8.70 5.66 28.59
C CYS A 28 10.16 5.32 28.28
N ALA A 29 11.09 6.23 28.57
CA ALA A 29 12.53 5.96 28.41
C ALA A 29 13.05 4.94 29.44
N LYS A 30 12.45 4.86 30.63
CA LYS A 30 12.88 3.98 31.73
C LYS A 30 12.41 2.53 31.58
N CYS A 31 11.09 2.31 31.41
CA CYS A 31 10.51 0.97 31.36
C CYS A 31 10.02 0.55 29.96
N ARG A 32 10.15 1.42 28.95
CA ARG A 32 9.77 1.17 27.55
C ARG A 32 8.28 0.92 27.31
N HIS A 33 7.43 1.09 28.31
CA HIS A 33 5.98 1.03 28.18
C HIS A 33 5.47 2.20 27.31
N SER A 34 4.59 1.89 26.36
CA SER A 34 3.95 2.85 25.47
C SER A 34 2.49 3.06 25.86
N TRP A 35 2.08 4.32 26.02
CA TRP A 35 0.70 4.71 26.32
C TRP A 35 0.30 5.93 25.50
N PHE A 36 -1.01 6.18 25.37
CA PHE A 36 -1.53 7.36 24.70
C PHE A 36 -1.67 8.52 25.68
N GLN A 37 -1.23 9.70 25.28
CA GLN A 37 -1.36 10.92 26.07
C GLN A 37 -2.23 11.93 25.33
N ASP A 38 -3.29 12.37 25.98
CA ASP A 38 -4.19 13.40 25.45
C ASP A 38 -3.48 14.77 25.36
N GLY A 39 -3.85 15.55 24.34
CA GLY A 39 -3.36 16.92 24.17
C GLY A 39 -3.92 17.88 25.23
N PRO A 40 -3.31 19.07 25.39
CA PRO A 40 -3.94 20.11 26.20
C PRO A 40 -5.29 20.48 25.59
N ALA A 41 -6.36 20.39 26.40
CA ALA A 41 -7.68 20.84 25.99
C ALA A 41 -7.62 22.35 25.73
N LEU A 42 -7.76 22.76 24.47
CA LEU A 42 -8.03 24.15 24.14
C LEU A 42 -9.48 24.43 24.55
N GLU A 43 -9.69 25.53 25.28
CA GLU A 43 -10.99 26.03 25.74
C GLU A 43 -11.92 26.42 24.58
N LEU A 44 -12.36 25.44 23.81
CA LEU A 44 -13.49 25.53 22.86
C LEU A 44 -14.71 24.74 23.37
N ALA A 45 -14.58 24.09 24.54
CA ALA A 45 -15.64 23.30 25.18
C ALA A 45 -16.24 23.95 26.44
N GLU A 46 -15.69 25.07 26.91
CA GLU A 46 -16.12 25.72 28.17
C GLU A 46 -17.16 26.84 27.96
N GLY A 47 -18.09 26.62 27.02
CA GLY A 47 -19.22 27.50 26.75
C GLY A 47 -20.59 26.81 26.75
N ALA A 48 -20.65 25.49 26.90
CA ALA A 48 -21.89 24.72 26.81
C ALA A 48 -22.30 24.08 28.15
N SER A 49 -22.33 24.87 29.22
CA SER A 49 -23.03 24.48 30.46
C SER A 49 -23.57 25.71 31.21
N THR A 50 -24.57 26.37 30.64
CA THR A 50 -25.62 27.03 31.42
C THR A 50 -26.89 27.03 30.58
N ALA A 51 -27.79 26.09 30.87
CA ALA A 51 -29.14 26.07 30.30
C ALA A 51 -30.01 27.11 31.04
N ALA A 52 -30.53 28.10 30.31
CA ALA A 52 -31.69 28.90 30.72
C ALA A 52 -32.42 29.50 29.50
N ALA A 53 -33.65 29.02 29.26
CA ALA A 53 -34.77 29.60 28.51
C ALA A 53 -34.59 30.08 27.04
N PRO A 54 -35.32 29.47 26.07
CA PRO A 54 -35.54 30.04 24.74
C PRO A 54 -36.31 31.38 24.73
N PRO A 55 -35.88 32.38 23.94
CA PRO A 55 -36.77 33.44 23.49
C PRO A 55 -37.21 33.23 22.02
N GLU A 56 -38.43 33.69 21.80
CA GLU A 56 -39.19 33.90 20.56
C GLU A 56 -38.38 34.22 19.29
N GLN A 57 -38.84 33.67 18.15
CA GLN A 57 -38.39 34.04 16.80
C GLN A 57 -38.93 35.40 16.36
N GLU A 58 -38.07 36.22 15.75
CA GLU A 58 -38.48 37.32 14.86
C GLU A 58 -37.54 37.36 13.63
N PRO A 59 -38.03 37.63 12.40
CA PRO A 59 -37.35 37.22 11.17
C PRO A 59 -36.43 38.29 10.52
N GLU A 60 -35.32 37.77 9.95
CA GLU A 60 -34.46 38.24 8.83
C GLU A 60 -33.81 39.66 8.87
N PRO A 61 -32.54 39.80 8.41
CA PRO A 61 -32.24 39.75 6.97
C PRO A 61 -30.95 39.02 6.56
N ARG A 62 -30.98 38.49 5.34
CA ARG A 62 -29.84 37.96 4.56
C ARG A 62 -28.82 39.06 4.22
N PRO A 63 -27.51 38.78 4.36
CA PRO A 63 -26.46 39.45 3.58
C PRO A 63 -25.69 38.48 2.67
N GLU A 64 -25.02 39.10 1.70
CA GLU A 64 -24.57 38.64 0.38
C GLU A 64 -23.37 37.65 0.34
N PRO A 65 -23.11 37.03 -0.84
CA PRO A 65 -22.03 36.08 -1.01
C PRO A 65 -20.64 36.75 -1.03
N LYS A 66 -19.69 36.13 -0.33
CA LYS A 66 -18.28 36.49 -0.30
C LYS A 66 -17.62 36.25 -1.67
N PRO A 67 -16.83 37.20 -2.22
CA PRO A 67 -16.16 37.01 -3.50
C PRO A 67 -15.03 35.99 -3.40
N GLU A 68 -15.00 35.09 -4.37
CA GLU A 68 -14.01 34.02 -4.55
C GLU A 68 -12.66 34.61 -5.04
N PRO A 69 -11.50 34.15 -4.53
CA PRO A 69 -10.21 34.62 -5.01
C PRO A 69 -9.88 34.01 -6.37
N ALA A 70 -9.47 34.85 -7.33
CA ALA A 70 -9.03 34.41 -8.64
C ALA A 70 -7.78 33.50 -8.60
N PRO A 71 -7.62 32.56 -9.54
CA PRO A 71 -6.46 31.69 -9.61
C PRO A 71 -5.22 32.44 -10.15
N PRO A 72 -3.99 32.06 -9.74
CA PRO A 72 -2.77 32.61 -10.30
C PRO A 72 -2.48 32.06 -11.72
N PRO A 73 -1.81 32.84 -12.59
CA PRO A 73 -1.46 32.42 -13.94
C PRO A 73 -0.31 31.37 -13.93
N PRO A 74 -0.25 30.46 -14.92
CA PRO A 74 0.82 29.48 -15.02
C PRO A 74 2.13 30.13 -15.48
N ALA A 75 3.21 29.87 -14.73
CA ALA A 75 4.57 30.21 -15.11
C ALA A 75 5.00 29.40 -16.34
N GLN A 76 5.51 30.09 -17.35
CA GLN A 76 6.00 29.53 -18.60
C GLN A 76 7.26 28.69 -18.38
N ARG A 77 7.31 27.50 -18.98
CA ARG A 77 8.50 26.63 -19.04
C ARG A 77 9.57 27.29 -19.92
N ALA A 78 10.77 27.48 -19.38
CA ALA A 78 11.97 27.71 -20.18
C ALA A 78 12.51 26.36 -20.68
N ALA A 79 12.74 26.26 -21.99
CA ALA A 79 13.38 25.11 -22.63
C ALA A 79 14.91 25.19 -22.47
N PRO A 80 15.62 24.04 -22.34
CA PRO A 80 17.09 24.02 -22.31
C PRO A 80 17.69 24.02 -23.74
N PRO A 81 18.90 24.59 -23.95
CA PRO A 81 19.59 24.52 -25.24
C PRO A 81 20.34 23.19 -25.45
N PRO A 82 20.58 22.76 -26.71
CA PRO A 82 21.24 21.50 -27.05
C PRO A 82 22.79 21.57 -27.00
N PRO A 83 23.48 20.41 -26.89
CA PRO A 83 24.94 20.34 -26.72
C PRO A 83 25.70 20.42 -28.05
N ALA A 84 26.89 21.04 -28.00
CA ALA A 84 27.84 21.12 -29.11
C ALA A 84 28.66 19.83 -29.27
N ALA A 85 28.82 19.40 -30.53
CA ALA A 85 29.60 18.25 -30.97
C ALA A 85 31.12 18.49 -30.84
N ARG A 86 31.87 17.42 -30.52
CA ARG A 86 33.34 17.35 -30.67
C ARG A 86 33.68 16.39 -31.81
N ALA A 87 34.56 16.83 -32.71
CA ALA A 87 35.22 16.02 -33.73
C ALA A 87 36.56 15.45 -33.19
N PRO A 88 37.07 14.33 -33.75
CA PRO A 88 38.29 13.68 -33.29
C PRO A 88 39.54 14.21 -34.02
N PHE A 89 40.68 14.20 -33.33
CA PHE A 89 42.00 14.39 -33.94
C PHE A 89 42.72 13.05 -34.07
N ALA A 90 43.04 12.69 -35.32
CA ALA A 90 44.20 11.88 -35.74
C ALA A 90 45.48 12.72 -35.50
N ASP A 91 46.73 12.28 -35.59
CA ASP A 91 47.41 11.03 -35.97
C ASP A 91 48.87 11.19 -35.52
N GLU A 92 49.62 10.09 -35.54
CA GLU A 92 51.01 9.97 -36.04
C GLU A 92 52.17 10.78 -35.42
N THR A 93 53.08 10.05 -34.76
CA THR A 93 54.54 10.31 -34.78
C THR A 93 55.22 8.93 -34.89
N ALA A 94 55.82 8.52 -36.01
CA ALA A 94 57.06 8.98 -36.66
C ALA A 94 58.35 8.52 -35.97
N ARG A 95 59.01 7.55 -36.63
CA ARG A 95 60.46 7.24 -36.74
C ARG A 95 61.32 7.11 -35.48
N ASP A 96 62.13 6.04 -35.45
CA ASP A 96 63.58 6.19 -35.67
C ASP A 96 64.24 4.84 -36.02
N GLU A 97 65.07 4.83 -37.06
CA GLU A 97 65.94 3.73 -37.47
C GLU A 97 67.31 3.93 -36.81
N GLY A 98 67.83 2.90 -36.13
CA GLY A 98 69.17 2.91 -35.55
C GLY A 98 69.81 1.53 -35.67
N GLU A 99 70.66 1.37 -36.69
CA GLU A 99 71.45 0.17 -36.96
C GLU A 99 72.67 0.10 -36.02
N PRO A 100 72.92 -1.02 -35.29
CA PRO A 100 74.12 -1.16 -34.47
C PRO A 100 75.25 -1.91 -35.20
N PRO A 101 76.53 -1.57 -34.95
CA PRO A 101 77.66 -2.20 -35.61
C PRO A 101 78.01 -3.57 -35.01
N LEU A 102 78.47 -4.47 -35.88
CA LEU A 102 78.98 -5.81 -35.57
C LEU A 102 80.35 -5.73 -34.89
N GLY A 103 80.39 -5.93 -33.58
CA GLY A 103 81.60 -6.21 -32.80
C GLY A 103 81.60 -7.65 -32.30
N ARG A 104 82.54 -8.47 -32.79
CA ARG A 104 82.86 -9.78 -32.23
C ARG A 104 83.89 -9.56 -31.11
N ASP A 105 83.47 -9.83 -29.89
CA ASP A 105 84.37 -10.08 -28.78
C ASP A 105 84.00 -11.43 -28.16
N ASP A 106 84.98 -12.33 -28.12
CA ASP A 106 84.91 -13.66 -27.53
C ASP A 106 84.65 -13.59 -26.02
N VAL A 107 83.45 -13.98 -25.60
CA VAL A 107 83.06 -14.11 -24.18
C VAL A 107 83.09 -15.59 -23.79
N PRO A 108 83.80 -16.00 -22.73
CA PRO A 108 83.79 -17.38 -22.24
C PRO A 108 82.39 -17.77 -21.75
N PRO A 109 81.97 -19.04 -21.89
CA PRO A 109 80.61 -19.44 -21.55
C PRO A 109 80.33 -19.17 -20.05
N PRO A 110 79.17 -18.56 -19.71
CA PRO A 110 78.80 -18.32 -18.32
C PRO A 110 78.56 -19.65 -17.58
N PRO A 111 78.70 -19.69 -16.25
CA PRO A 111 78.32 -20.85 -15.45
C PRO A 111 76.85 -21.17 -15.73
N ILE A 112 76.54 -22.44 -15.99
CA ILE A 112 75.18 -22.89 -16.26
C ILE A 112 74.37 -22.74 -14.97
N GLU A 113 73.69 -21.60 -14.82
CA GLU A 113 72.67 -21.44 -13.80
C GLU A 113 71.50 -22.34 -14.19
N GLN A 114 71.21 -23.34 -13.34
CA GLN A 114 70.11 -24.26 -13.59
C GLN A 114 68.81 -23.47 -13.53
N VAL A 115 68.29 -23.11 -14.71
CA VAL A 115 66.97 -22.51 -14.86
C VAL A 115 65.95 -23.46 -14.24
N HIS A 116 65.38 -23.07 -13.11
CA HIS A 116 64.26 -23.79 -12.52
C HIS A 116 63.05 -23.56 -13.43
N ILE A 117 62.76 -24.52 -14.31
CA ILE A 117 61.58 -24.49 -15.16
C ILE A 117 60.38 -24.74 -14.24
N PRO A 118 59.47 -23.77 -14.02
CA PRO A 118 58.26 -24.05 -13.27
C PRO A 118 57.49 -25.17 -13.97
N ALA A 119 56.90 -26.07 -13.18
CA ALA A 119 56.07 -27.16 -13.70
C ALA A 119 55.04 -26.61 -14.71
N HIS A 120 54.79 -27.38 -15.77
CA HIS A 120 54.12 -27.01 -17.02
C HIS A 120 52.68 -26.46 -16.91
N ASP A 121 52.18 -26.14 -15.72
CA ASP A 121 50.78 -25.80 -15.48
C ASP A 121 50.47 -24.29 -15.55
N ASP A 122 51.47 -23.41 -15.51
CA ASP A 122 51.26 -21.93 -15.45
C ASP A 122 51.76 -21.16 -16.69
N LEU A 123 51.94 -21.84 -17.84
CA LEU A 123 52.25 -21.16 -19.11
C LEU A 123 50.95 -20.67 -19.77
N PRO A 124 50.85 -19.40 -20.22
CA PRO A 124 49.74 -18.98 -21.08
C PRO A 124 49.77 -19.83 -22.36
N GLY A 125 48.66 -20.53 -22.63
CA GLY A 125 48.54 -21.51 -23.72
C GLY A 125 49.12 -21.03 -25.04
N SER A 126 49.87 -21.91 -25.70
CA SER A 126 50.59 -21.63 -26.93
C SER A 126 49.61 -21.39 -28.09
N ALA A 127 49.94 -20.48 -29.00
CA ALA A 127 49.19 -20.27 -30.25
C ALA A 127 49.17 -21.52 -31.17
N PHE A 128 49.98 -22.53 -30.84
CA PHE A 128 50.09 -23.80 -31.55
C PHE A 128 49.49 -24.98 -30.77
N ASP A 129 48.86 -24.74 -29.62
CA ASP A 129 48.13 -25.79 -28.92
C ASP A 129 46.97 -26.29 -29.77
N ALA A 130 46.82 -27.62 -29.83
CA ALA A 130 45.85 -28.29 -30.67
C ALA A 130 44.42 -27.89 -30.26
N GLN A 131 43.85 -26.91 -30.96
CA GLN A 131 42.46 -26.54 -30.76
C GLN A 131 41.57 -27.64 -31.35
N PRO A 132 40.62 -28.21 -30.59
CA PRO A 132 39.79 -29.29 -31.09
C PRO A 132 38.97 -28.82 -32.31
N PRO A 133 38.92 -29.62 -33.39
CA PRO A 133 38.44 -29.17 -34.71
C PRO A 133 36.97 -28.76 -34.76
N PHE A 134 36.16 -29.13 -33.74
CA PHE A 134 34.74 -28.79 -33.68
C PHE A 134 34.35 -28.26 -32.31
N ARG A 135 34.20 -26.94 -32.19
CA ARG A 135 33.48 -26.34 -31.06
C ARG A 135 32.01 -26.71 -31.21
N ARG A 136 31.44 -27.42 -30.21
CA ARG A 136 30.02 -27.78 -30.18
C ARG A 136 29.18 -26.50 -30.31
N ARG A 137 28.64 -26.22 -31.50
CA ARG A 137 27.73 -25.10 -31.71
C ARG A 137 26.50 -25.34 -30.83
N ARG A 138 26.39 -24.59 -29.73
CA ARG A 138 25.17 -24.61 -28.91
C ARG A 138 24.04 -24.14 -29.81
N ASN A 139 23.09 -25.04 -30.06
CA ASN A 139 21.87 -24.69 -30.74
C ASN A 139 21.02 -23.88 -29.74
N TRP A 140 21.25 -22.57 -29.72
CA TRP A 140 20.55 -21.65 -28.82
C TRP A 140 19.04 -21.80 -28.94
N LEU A 141 18.52 -22.06 -30.15
CA LEU A 141 17.10 -22.29 -30.36
C LEU A 141 16.59 -23.46 -29.51
N LYS A 142 17.34 -24.58 -29.41
CA LYS A 142 16.98 -25.70 -28.53
C LYS A 142 17.02 -25.31 -27.06
N VAL A 143 17.99 -24.50 -26.63
CA VAL A 143 18.07 -24.03 -25.24
C VAL A 143 16.84 -23.16 -24.92
N TRP A 144 16.47 -22.26 -25.84
CA TRP A 144 15.27 -21.43 -25.72
C TRP A 144 13.98 -22.27 -25.73
N THR A 145 13.88 -23.33 -26.55
CA THR A 145 12.70 -24.21 -26.52
C THR A 145 12.59 -24.96 -25.20
N TRP A 146 13.70 -25.45 -24.64
CA TRP A 146 13.71 -26.09 -23.33
C TRP A 146 13.35 -25.10 -22.21
N ALA A 147 13.90 -23.88 -22.25
CA ALA A 147 13.55 -22.84 -21.30
C ALA A 147 12.06 -22.46 -21.35
N ALA A 148 11.50 -22.29 -22.56
CA ALA A 148 10.08 -22.01 -22.74
C ALA A 148 9.19 -23.16 -22.26
N ALA A 149 9.57 -24.41 -22.54
CA ALA A 149 8.83 -25.58 -22.08
C ALA A 149 8.82 -25.69 -20.55
N ILE A 150 9.97 -25.49 -19.90
CA ILE A 150 10.08 -25.49 -18.44
C ILE A 150 9.23 -24.36 -17.83
N PHE A 151 9.30 -23.16 -18.41
CA PHE A 151 8.49 -22.02 -17.96
C PHE A 151 7.00 -22.31 -18.10
N ALA A 152 6.56 -22.87 -19.23
CA ALA A 152 5.15 -23.22 -19.45
C ALA A 152 4.66 -24.27 -18.44
N ILE A 153 5.46 -25.30 -18.15
CA ILE A 153 5.13 -26.30 -17.12
C ILE A 153 5.05 -25.65 -15.74
N PHE A 154 6.00 -24.78 -15.39
CA PHE A 154 5.99 -24.08 -14.11
C PHE A 154 4.78 -23.15 -13.97
N ALA A 155 4.46 -22.37 -15.00
CA ALA A 155 3.29 -21.51 -15.04
C ALA A 155 1.99 -22.32 -14.91
N ALA A 156 1.87 -23.44 -15.62
CA ALA A 156 0.72 -24.32 -15.52
C ALA A 156 0.58 -24.96 -14.13
N ALA A 157 1.70 -25.39 -13.52
CA ALA A 157 1.71 -25.91 -12.16
C ALA A 157 1.31 -24.84 -11.14
N LEU A 158 1.75 -23.58 -11.34
CA LEU A 158 1.39 -22.46 -10.47
C LEU A 158 -0.10 -22.09 -10.60
N ILE A 159 -0.64 -22.06 -11.83
CA ILE A 159 -2.08 -21.88 -12.08
C ILE A 159 -2.88 -23.00 -11.43
N PHE A 160 -2.46 -24.26 -11.59
CA PHE A 160 -3.11 -25.40 -10.96
C PHE A 160 -3.08 -25.30 -9.43
N ALA A 161 -1.93 -24.92 -8.85
CA ALA A 161 -1.79 -24.75 -7.42
C ALA A 161 -2.72 -23.65 -6.88
N VAL A 162 -2.76 -22.48 -7.53
CA VAL A 162 -3.66 -21.38 -7.16
C VAL A 162 -5.12 -21.77 -7.34
N SER A 163 -5.45 -22.54 -8.38
CA SER A 163 -6.83 -23.00 -8.61
C SER A 163 -7.29 -24.01 -7.58
N TYR A 164 -6.40 -24.84 -7.03
CA TYR A 164 -6.77 -25.90 -6.08
C TYR A 164 -6.68 -25.46 -4.62
N TRP A 165 -5.64 -24.71 -4.26
CA TRP A 165 -5.42 -24.22 -2.89
C TRP A 165 -5.88 -22.78 -2.65
N GLY A 166 -6.25 -22.04 -3.70
CA GLY A 166 -6.56 -20.62 -3.61
C GLY A 166 -5.31 -19.74 -3.57
N LEU A 167 -5.53 -18.42 -3.48
CA LEU A 167 -4.45 -17.45 -3.32
C LEU A 167 -4.00 -17.40 -1.85
N PRO A 168 -2.68 -17.45 -1.58
CA PRO A 168 -2.16 -17.29 -0.23
C PRO A 168 -2.52 -15.94 0.40
N ASP A 169 -2.63 -15.89 1.74
CA ASP A 169 -3.01 -14.68 2.48
C ASP A 169 -2.02 -13.50 2.35
N TRP A 170 -0.78 -13.74 1.94
CA TRP A 170 0.22 -12.70 1.72
C TRP A 170 0.03 -11.95 0.39
N VAL A 171 -0.75 -12.47 -0.54
CA VAL A 171 -1.03 -11.80 -1.82
C VAL A 171 -2.08 -10.72 -1.56
N PRO A 172 -1.78 -9.43 -1.79
CA PRO A 172 -2.69 -8.33 -1.50
C PRO A 172 -3.75 -8.21 -2.59
N VAL A 173 -4.61 -9.22 -2.72
CA VAL A 173 -5.80 -9.14 -3.57
C VAL A 173 -6.94 -8.61 -2.71
N THR A 174 -7.44 -7.43 -3.06
CA THR A 174 -8.66 -6.88 -2.46
C THR A 174 -9.82 -7.79 -2.84
N ARG A 175 -10.22 -8.67 -1.92
CA ARG A 175 -11.44 -9.46 -2.09
C ARG A 175 -12.63 -8.49 -1.89
N PRO A 176 -13.65 -8.50 -2.76
CA PRO A 176 -14.86 -7.74 -2.49
C PRO A 176 -15.46 -8.26 -1.18
N ASP A 177 -15.72 -7.37 -0.24
CA ASP A 177 -16.35 -7.74 1.04
C ASP A 177 -17.82 -8.17 0.83
N PHE A 178 -18.45 -7.71 -0.24
CA PHE A 178 -19.85 -8.00 -0.57
C PHE A 178 -19.99 -8.99 -1.72
N ALA A 179 -21.04 -9.80 -1.67
CA ALA A 179 -21.45 -10.64 -2.79
C ALA A 179 -21.88 -9.77 -3.98
N VAL A 180 -21.81 -10.34 -5.18
CA VAL A 180 -22.46 -9.76 -6.36
C VAL A 180 -23.94 -9.62 -6.05
N GLY A 181 -24.49 -8.41 -6.22
CA GLY A 181 -25.85 -8.08 -5.79
C GLY A 181 -26.91 -9.08 -6.29
N GLU A 182 -27.82 -9.48 -5.39
CA GLU A 182 -28.96 -10.30 -5.77
C GLU A 182 -29.83 -9.49 -6.76
N PRO A 183 -30.03 -9.94 -8.01
CA PRO A 183 -30.61 -9.10 -9.06
C PRO A 183 -32.05 -8.66 -8.79
N ASP A 184 -32.77 -9.43 -7.97
CA ASP A 184 -34.18 -9.21 -7.66
C ASP A 184 -34.40 -8.53 -6.29
N LEU A 185 -33.35 -8.36 -5.46
CA LEU A 185 -33.47 -7.73 -4.14
C LEU A 185 -32.69 -6.42 -4.10
N GLN A 186 -33.40 -5.33 -3.88
CA GLN A 186 -32.82 -4.00 -3.73
C GLN A 186 -32.63 -3.68 -2.25
N LEU A 187 -31.41 -3.26 -1.90
CA LEU A 187 -31.04 -2.73 -0.59
C LEU A 187 -31.15 -1.21 -0.62
N ASP A 188 -32.00 -0.63 0.23
CA ASP A 188 -32.08 0.82 0.43
C ASP A 188 -31.74 1.16 1.88
N PHE A 189 -30.51 1.64 2.08
CA PHE A 189 -29.96 2.00 3.40
C PHE A 189 -29.53 3.47 3.38
N PRO A 190 -30.45 4.40 3.62
CA PRO A 190 -30.17 5.84 3.58
C PRO A 190 -29.13 6.24 4.64
N ILE A 191 -28.13 7.04 4.24
CA ILE A 191 -27.00 7.46 5.11
C ILE A 191 -27.48 8.36 6.25
N ASP A 192 -28.52 9.17 6.01
CA ASP A 192 -29.14 10.05 7.01
C ASP A 192 -29.79 9.29 8.18
N GLN A 193 -30.13 8.02 7.99
CA GLN A 193 -30.70 7.18 9.06
C GLN A 193 -29.66 6.34 9.81
N GLN A 194 -28.39 6.43 9.41
CA GLN A 194 -27.25 5.70 9.99
C GLN A 194 -26.50 6.60 10.97
N GLU A 195 -27.12 6.88 12.10
CA GLU A 195 -26.58 7.78 13.11
C GLU A 195 -26.14 7.03 14.37
N LYS A 196 -25.05 7.51 14.98
CA LYS A 196 -24.65 7.10 16.33
C LYS A 196 -25.62 7.74 17.30
N ARG A 197 -26.38 6.92 18.02
CA ARG A 197 -27.28 7.40 19.07
C ARG A 197 -26.72 7.03 20.43
N GLU A 198 -26.87 7.95 21.36
CA GLU A 198 -26.56 7.70 22.76
C GLU A 198 -27.82 7.18 23.45
N MET A 199 -27.70 6.00 24.06
CA MET A 199 -28.76 5.47 24.89
C MET A 199 -28.78 6.24 26.23
N PRO A 200 -29.92 6.33 26.95
CA PRO A 200 -29.96 7.00 28.27
C PRO A 200 -28.99 6.40 29.30
N SER A 201 -28.48 5.19 29.06
CA SER A 201 -27.45 4.52 29.84
C SER A 201 -26.01 4.99 29.56
N GLY A 202 -25.80 5.93 28.64
CA GLY A 202 -24.48 6.47 28.26
C GLY A 202 -23.67 5.58 27.31
N ILE A 203 -24.26 4.50 26.78
CA ILE A 203 -23.62 3.64 25.78
C ILE A 203 -23.96 4.16 24.38
N GLU A 204 -22.93 4.48 23.59
CA GLU A 204 -23.06 4.83 22.17
C GLU A 204 -23.40 3.55 21.38
N TYR A 205 -24.49 3.56 20.62
CA TYR A 205 -24.83 2.48 19.69
C TYR A 205 -25.02 3.03 18.28
N PHE A 206 -24.63 2.23 17.30
CA PHE A 206 -24.85 2.56 15.89
C PHE A 206 -26.13 1.86 15.43
N ALA A 207 -27.13 2.66 15.07
CA ALA A 207 -28.39 2.16 14.55
C ALA A 207 -28.30 2.10 13.02
N ILE A 208 -28.54 0.92 12.48
CA ILE A 208 -28.58 0.67 11.03
C ILE A 208 -30.03 0.44 10.69
N ASN A 209 -30.58 1.32 9.86
CA ASN A 209 -31.93 1.24 9.35
C ASN A 209 -31.88 1.17 7.83
N GLY A 210 -32.64 0.25 7.26
CA GLY A 210 -32.84 0.19 5.83
C GLY A 210 -34.01 -0.72 5.48
N THR A 211 -34.35 -0.71 4.21
CA THR A 211 -35.41 -1.54 3.64
C THR A 211 -34.83 -2.46 2.59
N ILE A 212 -35.31 -3.70 2.60
CA ILE A 212 -35.02 -4.69 1.56
C ILE A 212 -36.30 -4.85 0.76
N THR A 213 -36.24 -4.58 -0.54
CA THR A 213 -37.40 -4.66 -1.43
C THR A 213 -37.16 -5.70 -2.50
N ASN A 214 -38.09 -6.64 -2.66
CA ASN A 214 -38.08 -7.56 -3.79
C ASN A 214 -38.68 -6.88 -5.02
N ILE A 215 -37.82 -6.46 -5.95
CA ILE A 215 -38.20 -5.85 -7.23
C ILE A 215 -38.54 -6.90 -8.29
N GLY A 216 -38.29 -8.18 -8.01
CA GLY A 216 -38.59 -9.29 -8.90
C GLY A 216 -40.07 -9.68 -8.92
N ASN A 217 -40.39 -10.64 -9.79
CA ASN A 217 -41.73 -11.21 -9.97
C ASN A 217 -41.89 -12.60 -9.30
N VAL A 218 -40.86 -13.08 -8.60
CA VAL A 218 -40.85 -14.37 -7.90
C VAL A 218 -40.50 -14.14 -6.43
N ALA A 219 -41.03 -14.98 -5.55
CA ALA A 219 -40.62 -14.98 -4.15
C ALA A 219 -39.14 -15.38 -4.03
N ARG A 220 -38.35 -14.58 -3.33
CA ARG A 220 -36.91 -14.78 -3.14
C ARG A 220 -36.57 -14.92 -1.67
N SER A 221 -35.61 -15.79 -1.37
CA SER A 221 -35.04 -15.85 -0.03
C SER A 221 -34.11 -14.66 0.18
N VAL A 222 -34.17 -14.04 1.36
CA VAL A 222 -33.35 -12.87 1.70
C VAL A 222 -32.04 -13.36 2.34
N PRO A 223 -30.88 -13.16 1.68
CA PRO A 223 -29.58 -13.47 2.27
C PRO A 223 -29.27 -12.56 3.48
N PRO A 224 -28.36 -12.97 4.37
CA PRO A 224 -27.86 -12.06 5.39
C PRO A 224 -27.13 -10.87 4.74
N VAL A 225 -27.35 -9.69 5.33
CA VAL A 225 -26.72 -8.45 4.92
C VAL A 225 -25.43 -8.28 5.73
N LEU A 226 -24.36 -7.87 5.07
CA LEU A 226 -23.09 -7.52 5.71
C LEU A 226 -22.97 -6.00 5.79
N VAL A 227 -22.58 -5.51 6.97
CA VAL A 227 -22.25 -4.11 7.19
C VAL A 227 -20.76 -4.03 7.49
N VAL A 228 -20.05 -3.28 6.66
CA VAL A 228 -18.61 -3.04 6.81
C VAL A 228 -18.41 -1.58 7.15
N LEU A 229 -17.79 -1.32 8.30
CA LEU A 229 -17.39 0.04 8.67
C LEU A 229 -15.94 0.26 8.28
N ARG A 230 -15.71 1.37 7.58
CA ARG A 230 -14.39 1.79 7.10
C ARG A 230 -13.90 3.05 7.81
N ASP A 231 -12.59 3.15 7.96
CA ASP A 231 -11.93 4.36 8.42
C ASP A 231 -11.73 5.37 7.26
N ALA A 232 -11.16 6.55 7.56
CA ALA A 232 -10.86 7.57 6.55
C ALA A 232 -9.82 7.13 5.48
N ARG A 233 -9.16 5.98 5.67
CA ARG A 233 -8.19 5.39 4.74
C ARG A 233 -8.77 4.17 4.01
N ASP A 234 -10.09 4.03 4.01
CA ASP A 234 -10.83 2.94 3.36
C ASP A 234 -10.53 1.54 3.94
N ARG A 235 -9.95 1.47 5.14
CA ARG A 235 -9.63 0.19 5.79
C ARG A 235 -10.84 -0.30 6.58
N LYS A 236 -11.18 -1.58 6.40
CA LYS A 236 -12.18 -2.28 7.21
C LYS A 236 -11.74 -2.32 8.67
N VAL A 237 -12.50 -1.64 9.55
CA VAL A 237 -12.25 -1.60 11.00
C VAL A 237 -13.28 -2.38 11.80
N PHE A 238 -14.45 -2.65 11.23
CA PHE A 238 -15.51 -3.41 11.87
C PHE A 238 -16.39 -4.08 10.82
N GLU A 239 -16.93 -5.25 11.16
CA GLU A 239 -17.77 -6.06 10.29
C GLU A 239 -18.93 -6.65 11.13
N LEU A 240 -20.14 -6.55 10.61
CA LEU A 240 -21.36 -7.02 11.27
C LEU A 240 -22.28 -7.73 10.29
N GLU A 241 -22.74 -8.91 10.67
CA GLU A 241 -23.81 -9.62 9.97
C GLU A 241 -25.18 -9.24 10.54
N VAL A 242 -26.07 -8.80 9.66
CA VAL A 242 -27.45 -8.40 9.94
C VAL A 242 -28.40 -9.39 9.27
N ARG A 243 -29.28 -9.99 10.06
CA ARG A 243 -30.29 -10.94 9.55
C ARG A 243 -31.63 -10.24 9.38
N SER A 244 -32.23 -10.42 8.22
CA SER A 244 -33.60 -9.97 7.97
C SER A 244 -34.59 -10.73 8.86
N PRO A 245 -35.62 -10.08 9.42
CA PRO A 245 -36.66 -10.76 10.22
C PRO A 245 -37.51 -11.71 9.38
N GLN A 246 -37.61 -11.47 8.07
CA GLN A 246 -38.24 -12.39 7.11
C GLN A 246 -37.17 -13.01 6.21
N SER A 247 -37.17 -14.35 6.14
CA SER A 247 -36.23 -15.12 5.32
C SER A 247 -36.66 -15.24 3.85
N SER A 248 -37.88 -14.85 3.51
CA SER A 248 -38.44 -14.86 2.15
C SER A 248 -39.35 -13.66 1.95
N LEU A 249 -39.24 -13.02 0.80
CA LEU A 249 -40.08 -11.89 0.38
C LEU A 249 -40.80 -12.25 -0.92
N GLY A 250 -42.11 -12.03 -0.95
CA GLY A 250 -42.92 -12.10 -2.15
C GLY A 250 -42.58 -10.97 -3.14
N PRO A 251 -43.10 -11.04 -4.38
CA PRO A 251 -42.91 -10.00 -5.38
C PRO A 251 -43.42 -8.63 -4.89
N GLY A 252 -42.58 -7.60 -4.92
CA GLY A 252 -42.92 -6.25 -4.45
C GLY A 252 -43.00 -6.10 -2.93
N GLU A 253 -42.76 -7.16 -2.16
CA GLU A 253 -42.74 -7.10 -0.70
C GLU A 253 -41.47 -6.36 -0.23
N SER A 254 -41.64 -5.50 0.78
CA SER A 254 -40.53 -4.79 1.42
C SER A 254 -40.52 -5.08 2.92
N VAL A 255 -39.32 -5.26 3.46
CA VAL A 255 -39.11 -5.49 4.90
C VAL A 255 -38.13 -4.46 5.43
N SER A 256 -38.46 -3.87 6.58
CA SER A 256 -37.55 -2.99 7.29
C SER A 256 -36.60 -3.81 8.16
N VAL A 257 -35.32 -3.49 8.07
CA VAL A 257 -34.26 -4.10 8.86
C VAL A 257 -33.67 -3.01 9.74
N THR A 258 -33.90 -3.16 11.05
CA THR A 258 -33.34 -2.29 12.08
C THR A 258 -32.46 -3.12 13.00
N GLN A 259 -31.18 -2.77 13.07
CA GLN A 259 -30.25 -3.38 14.00
C GLN A 259 -29.47 -2.30 14.75
N ALA A 260 -29.39 -2.46 16.07
CA ALA A 260 -28.54 -1.65 16.93
C ALA A 260 -27.30 -2.47 17.30
N VAL A 261 -26.12 -1.90 17.10
CA VAL A 261 -24.86 -2.53 17.50
C VAL A 261 -24.11 -1.66 18.51
N THR A 262 -23.54 -2.31 19.51
CA THR A 262 -22.66 -1.69 20.51
C THR A 262 -21.20 -1.85 20.08
N ASP A 263 -20.30 -1.10 20.72
CA ASP A 263 -18.84 -1.25 20.58
C ASP A 263 -18.26 -0.88 19.21
N VAL A 264 -18.90 0.05 18.50
CA VAL A 264 -18.39 0.55 17.21
C VAL A 264 -17.13 1.41 17.41
N PRO A 265 -16.00 1.10 16.73
CA PRO A 265 -14.79 1.90 16.83
C PRO A 265 -14.99 3.35 16.42
N ARG A 266 -14.44 4.30 17.19
CA ARG A 266 -14.49 5.74 16.87
C ARG A 266 -13.78 6.13 15.57
N SER A 267 -12.89 5.25 15.07
CA SER A 267 -12.21 5.41 13.79
C SER A 267 -13.13 5.18 12.59
N ALA A 268 -14.29 4.53 12.75
CA ALA A 268 -15.26 4.35 11.69
C ALA A 268 -15.84 5.69 11.23
N ARG A 269 -15.78 5.93 9.92
CA ARG A 269 -16.24 7.17 9.26
C ARG A 269 -17.33 6.88 8.22
N MET A 270 -17.24 5.74 7.53
CA MET A 270 -18.14 5.36 6.47
C MET A 270 -18.69 3.95 6.75
N ALA A 271 -19.96 3.73 6.43
CA ALA A 271 -20.60 2.44 6.50
C ALA A 271 -20.97 2.01 5.08
N GLU A 272 -20.51 0.84 4.68
CA GLU A 272 -20.93 0.17 3.45
C GLU A 272 -21.80 -1.01 3.81
N ILE A 273 -22.90 -1.16 3.08
CA ILE A 273 -23.87 -2.22 3.27
C ILE A 273 -24.00 -2.99 1.97
N GLY A 274 -23.97 -4.31 2.05
CA GLY A 274 -24.16 -5.18 0.90
C GLY A 274 -24.49 -6.59 1.34
N TRP A 275 -24.67 -7.48 0.37
CA TRP A 275 -24.96 -8.87 0.66
C TRP A 275 -23.72 -9.59 1.17
N LYS A 276 -23.89 -10.46 2.17
CA LYS A 276 -22.79 -11.33 2.61
C LYS A 276 -22.48 -12.36 1.53
N ALA A 277 -21.22 -12.49 1.14
CA ALA A 277 -20.76 -13.57 0.28
C ALA A 277 -20.89 -14.92 1.01
N GLU A 278 -21.49 -15.91 0.35
CA GLU A 278 -21.66 -17.28 0.86
C GLU A 278 -20.33 -18.07 0.83
#